data_AF-A0A087GB84-F1
#
_entry.id   AF-A0A087GB84-F1
#
_cell.length_a   1.000
_cell.length_b   1.000
_cell.length_c   1.000
_cell.angle_alpha   90.00
_cell.angle_beta   90.00
_cell.angle_gamma   90.00
#
_symmetry.space_group_name_H-M   'P 1'
#
loop_
_entity.id
_entity.type
_entity.pdbx_description
1 polymer ?
#
loop_
_entity_poly.entity_id
_entity_poly.type
_entity_poly.pdbx_seq_one_letter_code
_entity_poly.pdbx_strand_id
1 'polypeptide(L)'
;MNLPSRSCEGYFGNGFNRVVSKGSWFRCFYSETLRSSVCEGKNLRMVPDRIVMSKGGERIEEVMGRKEEEELPEFREGAFEVAEEASLLGFERNRRIGGGSSVVSRRLVSEEMLNEYIPDGDFDRHTMRDLVASIRVVGTEDFVCDEWVEEPTLLVTRYEYANLYHTVTDWYSAYVSSRVTGLPNRPHVVFIDGHCTTQMKHGQLYFPGSDDRKTARLSEFGEMIGSAFGFPVNRHPSSEKPLSTSVHNVLFVRREDYVIHPRHDGKVQPRLINEEEVFDSLRHWVASGSTGLTKCGINVNGLFAHMSMKEQIRAIQDASVIIGAHGAGLTHIVSATPNTTIFEILSFKFQRPHFELIAMWKGLEYHAMHLANSRADPTAVIEKLKEVMKSLGC
;
A
#
# COMPACT_ATOMS: atom_id res chain seq x y z
N MET A 1 10.94 -17.73 -16.41
CA MET A 1 10.26 -18.89 -15.82
C MET A 1 8.76 -18.67 -15.92
N ASN A 2 7.99 -19.66 -16.40
CA ASN A 2 6.53 -19.60 -16.34
C ASN A 2 6.11 -19.91 -14.90
N LEU A 3 5.76 -18.85 -14.14
CA LEU A 3 5.18 -19.00 -12.81
C LEU A 3 3.78 -19.61 -12.93
N PRO A 4 3.37 -20.51 -12.02
CA PRO A 4 1.99 -20.99 -12.00
C PRO A 4 1.04 -19.80 -11.85
N SER A 5 0.02 -19.73 -12.70
CA SER A 5 -1.02 -18.73 -12.59
C SER A 5 -1.67 -18.84 -11.21
N ARG A 6 -1.82 -17.70 -10.52
CA ARG A 6 -2.36 -17.58 -9.15
C ARG A 6 -1.48 -18.12 -8.01
N SER A 7 -0.17 -18.28 -8.23
CA SER A 7 0.77 -18.53 -7.13
C SER A 7 1.08 -17.25 -6.34
N CYS A 8 1.51 -17.37 -5.07
CA CYS A 8 1.96 -16.22 -4.26
C CYS A 8 3.07 -15.43 -4.98
N GLU A 9 3.97 -16.12 -5.70
CA GLU A 9 5.01 -15.50 -6.52
C GLU A 9 4.47 -14.76 -7.75
N GLY A 10 3.33 -15.20 -8.31
CA GLY A 10 2.66 -14.45 -9.39
C GLY A 10 2.04 -13.13 -8.90
N TYR A 11 1.56 -13.08 -7.65
CA TYR A 11 0.95 -11.89 -7.05
C TYR A 11 1.96 -10.94 -6.38
N PHE A 12 2.90 -11.48 -5.62
CA PHE A 12 3.84 -10.70 -4.80
C PHE A 12 5.30 -10.86 -5.22
N GLY A 13 5.61 -11.85 -6.07
CA GLY A 13 6.94 -12.17 -6.56
C GLY A 13 7.27 -11.54 -7.91
N ASN A 14 7.96 -12.29 -8.77
CA ASN A 14 8.41 -11.86 -10.10
C ASN A 14 7.34 -12.01 -11.19
N GLY A 15 6.10 -11.62 -10.90
CA GLY A 15 4.97 -11.75 -11.83
C GLY A 15 5.03 -10.86 -13.07
N PHE A 16 5.84 -9.81 -13.07
CA PHE A 16 6.01 -8.86 -14.17
C PHE A 16 7.06 -9.33 -15.18
N ASN A 17 6.70 -10.36 -15.95
CA ASN A 17 7.64 -11.09 -16.82
C ASN A 17 7.56 -10.68 -18.31
N ARG A 18 6.44 -10.10 -18.75
CA ARG A 18 6.24 -9.68 -20.14
C ARG A 18 6.73 -8.25 -20.31
N VAL A 19 7.81 -8.06 -21.04
CA VAL A 19 8.42 -6.74 -21.26
C VAL A 19 8.12 -6.24 -22.66
N VAL A 20 7.63 -5.01 -22.78
CA VAL A 20 7.52 -4.31 -24.06
C VAL A 20 8.19 -2.96 -23.96
N SER A 21 9.00 -2.65 -24.97
CA SER A 21 9.68 -1.38 -25.11
C SER A 21 9.23 -0.71 -26.41
N LYS A 22 8.91 0.59 -26.36
CA LYS A 22 8.64 1.40 -27.55
C LYS A 22 9.67 2.52 -27.62
N GLY A 23 10.56 2.43 -28.61
CA GLY A 23 11.74 3.29 -28.69
C GLY A 23 12.66 3.12 -27.48
N SER A 24 13.58 4.08 -27.29
CA SER A 24 14.49 4.09 -26.13
C SER A 24 13.90 4.74 -24.89
N TRP A 25 12.76 5.43 -25.02
CA TRP A 25 12.20 6.26 -23.95
C TRP A 25 11.19 5.52 -23.05
N PHE A 26 10.50 4.48 -23.53
CA PHE A 26 9.41 3.84 -22.78
C PHE A 26 9.53 2.33 -22.71
N ARG A 27 9.34 1.79 -21.51
CA ARG A 27 9.34 0.36 -21.24
C ARG A 27 8.25 0.01 -20.23
N CYS A 28 7.43 -0.98 -20.52
CA CYS A 28 6.48 -1.56 -19.56
C CYS A 28 6.79 -3.03 -19.29
N PHE A 29 6.57 -3.41 -18.05
CA PHE A 29 6.58 -4.79 -17.56
C PHE A 29 5.14 -5.13 -17.17
N TYR A 30 4.58 -6.19 -17.74
CA TYR A 30 3.19 -6.61 -17.51
C TYR A 30 3.14 -7.91 -16.72
N SER A 31 2.20 -7.97 -15.78
CA SER A 31 1.84 -9.18 -15.04
C SER A 31 0.47 -9.68 -15.47
N GLU A 32 0.41 -10.86 -16.08
CA GLU A 32 -0.85 -11.52 -16.42
C GLU A 32 -1.67 -11.90 -15.18
N THR A 33 -0.99 -12.17 -14.05
CA THR A 33 -1.65 -12.55 -12.79
C THR A 33 -2.37 -11.35 -12.16
N LEU A 34 -1.73 -10.18 -12.17
CA LEU A 34 -2.29 -8.94 -11.62
C LEU A 34 -3.13 -8.17 -12.64
N ARG A 35 -3.03 -8.53 -13.93
CA ARG A 35 -3.57 -7.77 -15.06
C ARG A 35 -3.17 -6.30 -15.01
N SER A 36 -1.92 -6.04 -14.63
CA SER A 36 -1.40 -4.70 -14.39
C SER A 36 0.03 -4.55 -14.95
N SER A 37 0.44 -3.32 -15.19
CA SER A 37 1.77 -2.96 -15.69
C SER A 37 2.52 -2.05 -14.73
N VAL A 38 3.84 -2.21 -14.71
CA VAL A 38 4.79 -1.20 -14.22
C VAL A 38 5.50 -0.63 -15.44
N CYS A 39 5.43 0.69 -15.63
CA CYS A 39 6.03 1.36 -16.79
C CYS A 39 7.10 2.38 -16.37
N GLU A 40 8.20 2.39 -17.10
CA GLU A 40 9.33 3.32 -16.98
C GLU A 40 9.35 4.23 -18.22
N GLY A 41 9.39 5.54 -17.98
CA GLY A 41 9.63 6.57 -18.98
C GLY A 41 10.99 7.24 -18.75
N LYS A 42 11.69 7.59 -19.83
CA LYS A 42 12.95 8.33 -19.85
C LYS A 42 12.81 9.60 -20.67
N ASN A 43 13.55 10.64 -20.32
CA ASN A 43 13.48 11.95 -20.98
C ASN A 43 12.03 12.48 -21.06
N LEU A 44 11.33 12.36 -19.93
CA LEU A 44 9.93 12.76 -19.79
C LEU A 44 9.86 14.15 -19.16
N ARG A 45 9.16 15.07 -19.79
CA ARG A 45 8.84 16.39 -19.25
C ARG A 45 7.40 16.41 -18.78
N MET A 46 7.18 16.84 -17.54
CA MET A 46 5.87 17.14 -17.01
C MET A 46 5.53 18.61 -17.27
N VAL A 47 4.30 18.90 -17.70
CA VAL A 47 3.80 20.27 -17.93
C VAL A 47 2.67 20.55 -16.93
N PRO A 48 2.97 21.11 -15.74
CA PRO A 48 2.00 21.25 -14.66
C PRO A 48 0.72 22.02 -15.03
N ASP A 49 0.83 23.04 -15.89
CA ASP A 49 -0.31 23.86 -16.35
C ASP A 49 -1.38 23.06 -17.12
N ARG A 50 -1.06 21.82 -17.53
CA ARG A 50 -1.95 20.90 -18.24
C ARG A 50 -2.48 19.79 -17.36
N ILE A 51 -2.18 19.82 -16.05
CA ILE A 51 -2.68 18.89 -15.05
C ILE A 51 -3.66 19.67 -14.17
N VAL A 52 -4.93 19.29 -14.21
CA VAL A 52 -5.99 19.97 -13.45
C VAL A 52 -6.37 19.10 -12.25
N MET A 53 -6.16 19.63 -11.06
CA MET A 53 -6.60 19.06 -9.78
C MET A 53 -6.57 20.15 -8.71
N SER A 54 -7.15 19.87 -7.55
CA SER A 54 -6.96 20.69 -6.36
C SER A 54 -5.49 20.74 -5.93
N LYS A 55 -5.13 21.76 -5.15
CA LYS A 55 -3.75 22.02 -4.75
C LYS A 55 -3.13 20.86 -3.96
N GLY A 56 -3.92 20.21 -3.13
CA GLY A 56 -3.44 19.20 -2.20
C GLY A 56 -2.64 19.78 -1.05
N GLY A 57 -2.54 19.00 0.03
CA GLY A 57 -1.84 19.38 1.25
C GLY A 57 -2.51 20.48 2.07
N GLU A 58 -3.77 20.81 1.79
CA GLU A 58 -4.59 21.65 2.67
C GLU A 58 -4.96 20.90 3.96
N ARG A 59 -5.43 21.62 4.98
CA ARG A 59 -5.96 20.98 6.18
C ARG A 59 -7.33 20.37 5.88
N ILE A 60 -7.63 19.22 6.48
CA ILE A 60 -8.89 18.53 6.25
C ILE A 60 -10.11 19.39 6.58
N GLU A 61 -10.02 20.21 7.64
CA GLU A 61 -11.11 21.09 8.06
C GLU A 61 -11.46 22.17 7.02
N GLU A 62 -10.51 22.53 6.16
CA GLU A 62 -10.65 23.56 5.14
C GLU A 62 -11.30 23.04 3.84
N VAL A 63 -11.38 21.72 3.68
CA VAL A 63 -11.78 21.08 2.43
C VAL A 63 -12.98 20.15 2.60
N MET A 64 -13.65 20.20 3.75
CA MET A 64 -14.83 19.38 4.05
C MET A 64 -15.88 19.49 2.95
N GLY A 65 -16.37 18.33 2.49
CA GLY A 65 -17.34 18.22 1.40
C GLY A 65 -16.76 18.27 -0.02
N ARG A 66 -15.46 18.54 -0.21
CA ARG A 66 -14.78 18.46 -1.51
C ARG A 66 -15.01 17.10 -2.15
N LYS A 67 -15.33 17.04 -3.44
CA LYS A 67 -15.55 15.77 -4.13
C LYS A 67 -14.24 15.09 -4.50
N GLU A 68 -14.30 13.80 -4.80
CA GLU A 68 -13.12 13.01 -5.16
C GLU A 68 -12.53 13.42 -6.52
N GLU A 69 -13.39 13.80 -7.47
CA GLU A 69 -12.94 14.18 -8.82
C GLU A 69 -12.16 15.51 -8.81
N GLU A 70 -12.32 16.33 -7.77
CA GLU A 70 -11.53 17.54 -7.56
C GLU A 70 -10.12 17.24 -7.06
N GLU A 71 -9.87 16.06 -6.48
CA GLU A 71 -8.57 15.65 -5.95
C GLU A 71 -7.80 14.75 -6.92
N LEU A 72 -8.48 14.06 -7.82
CA LEU A 72 -7.82 13.25 -8.84
C LEU A 72 -7.36 14.10 -10.03
N PRO A 73 -6.19 13.82 -10.62
CA PRO A 73 -5.67 14.59 -11.74
C PRO A 73 -6.48 14.37 -13.02
N GLU A 74 -6.78 15.47 -13.70
CA GLU A 74 -7.15 15.48 -15.11
C GLU A 74 -5.97 15.91 -15.97
N PHE A 75 -5.51 14.97 -16.81
CA PHE A 75 -4.41 15.19 -17.74
C PHE A 75 -4.95 15.68 -19.08
N ARG A 76 -4.65 16.92 -19.44
CA ARG A 76 -4.88 17.43 -20.80
C ARG A 76 -3.82 16.88 -21.76
N GLU A 77 -4.10 16.89 -23.06
CA GLU A 77 -3.13 16.47 -24.06
C GLU A 77 -1.80 17.24 -23.91
N GLY A 78 -0.70 16.50 -23.86
CA GLY A 78 0.62 17.06 -23.62
C GLY A 78 0.90 17.46 -22.17
N ALA A 79 0.12 16.98 -21.19
CA ALA A 79 0.51 17.06 -19.78
C ALA A 79 1.88 16.41 -19.53
N PHE A 80 2.25 15.45 -20.39
CA PHE A 80 3.59 14.88 -20.46
C PHE A 80 4.13 14.92 -21.89
N GLU A 81 5.43 15.14 -22.02
CA GLU A 81 6.12 15.32 -23.30
C GLU A 81 7.42 14.51 -23.34
N VAL A 82 7.83 14.09 -24.54
CA VAL A 82 9.15 13.50 -24.80
C VAL A 82 9.79 14.13 -26.03
N ALA A 83 11.12 14.23 -26.03
CA ALA A 83 11.88 14.77 -27.16
C ALA A 83 11.86 13.81 -28.37
N GLU A 84 11.77 14.36 -29.58
CA GLU A 84 11.70 13.60 -30.84
C GLU A 84 12.87 12.62 -31.02
N GLU A 85 14.10 13.01 -30.68
CA GLU A 85 15.29 12.15 -30.75
C GLU A 85 15.17 10.89 -29.86
N ALA A 86 14.52 11.02 -28.70
CA ALA A 86 14.28 9.89 -27.80
C ALA A 86 13.18 8.93 -28.32
N SER A 87 12.34 9.40 -29.27
CA SER A 87 11.27 8.62 -29.90
C SER A 87 11.69 7.94 -31.21
N LEU A 88 12.68 8.49 -31.92
CA LEU A 88 13.10 8.09 -33.28
C LEU A 88 13.79 6.71 -33.37
N LEU A 89 14.19 6.11 -32.26
CA LEU A 89 14.83 4.78 -32.23
C LEU A 89 13.84 3.60 -32.29
N GLY A 90 12.53 3.82 -32.49
CA GLY A 90 11.52 2.75 -32.43
C GLY A 90 10.36 2.81 -33.43
N PHE A 91 10.35 3.73 -34.41
CA PHE A 91 9.25 3.84 -35.38
C PHE A 91 9.78 3.82 -36.82
N GLU A 92 9.31 2.85 -37.61
CA GLU A 92 9.56 2.80 -39.05
C GLU A 92 8.99 4.07 -39.74
N ARG A 93 9.86 4.78 -40.48
CA ARG A 93 9.52 6.00 -41.20
C ARG A 93 8.55 5.70 -42.36
N ASN A 94 7.25 5.86 -42.16
CA ASN A 94 6.35 6.19 -43.26
C ASN A 94 6.36 7.71 -43.51
N ARG A 95 7.46 8.19 -44.11
CA ARG A 95 7.61 9.56 -44.61
C ARG A 95 6.69 9.75 -45.83
N ARG A 96 5.53 10.38 -45.65
CA ARG A 96 4.89 11.11 -46.76
C ARG A 96 5.51 12.50 -46.80
N ILE A 97 6.27 12.75 -47.86
CA ILE A 97 6.86 14.04 -48.20
C ILE A 97 5.72 14.96 -48.65
N GLY A 98 5.46 16.01 -47.89
CA GLY A 98 4.56 17.10 -48.24
C GLY A 98 4.87 18.29 -47.33
N GLY A 99 5.42 19.36 -47.90
CA GLY A 99 6.03 20.47 -47.18
C GLY A 99 5.07 21.38 -46.41
N GLY A 100 5.63 22.06 -45.41
CA GLY A 100 4.98 23.07 -44.58
C GLY A 100 5.45 22.98 -43.13
N SER A 101 6.28 23.94 -42.69
CA SER A 101 6.71 24.08 -41.30
C SER A 101 5.53 24.28 -40.35
N SER A 102 5.07 23.18 -39.78
CA SER A 102 4.47 23.11 -38.46
C SER A 102 4.65 21.66 -38.03
N VAL A 103 5.57 21.42 -37.10
CA VAL A 103 5.77 20.08 -36.52
C VAL A 103 4.48 19.75 -35.77
N VAL A 104 3.57 19.05 -36.45
CA VAL A 104 2.30 18.62 -35.87
C VAL A 104 2.67 17.70 -34.70
N SER A 105 2.52 18.22 -33.48
CA SER A 105 2.47 17.46 -32.23
C SER A 105 1.60 16.21 -32.46
N ARG A 106 2.18 15.01 -32.32
CA ARG A 106 1.46 13.74 -32.47
C ARG A 106 1.38 13.04 -31.13
N ARG A 107 0.18 12.53 -30.81
CA ARG A 107 -0.03 11.60 -29.70
C ARG A 107 0.86 10.37 -29.92
N LEU A 108 1.72 10.08 -28.95
CA LEU A 108 2.75 9.06 -29.06
C LEU A 108 2.22 7.65 -28.75
N VAL A 109 1.18 7.60 -27.94
CA VAL A 109 0.60 6.37 -27.41
C VAL A 109 -0.73 6.09 -28.12
N SER A 110 -0.81 4.93 -28.80
CA SER A 110 -2.04 4.51 -29.49
C SER A 110 -2.99 3.78 -28.53
N GLU A 111 -4.28 3.77 -28.85
CA GLU A 111 -5.29 3.06 -28.04
C GLU A 111 -5.03 1.55 -27.98
N GLU A 112 -4.52 0.95 -29.06
CA GLU A 112 -4.17 -0.47 -29.07
C GLU A 112 -3.08 -0.78 -28.04
N MET A 113 -2.07 0.09 -27.93
CA MET A 113 -0.99 -0.06 -26.96
C MET A 113 -1.47 0.12 -25.52
N LEU A 114 -2.33 1.11 -25.27
CA LEU A 114 -2.96 1.28 -23.96
C LEU A 114 -3.78 0.04 -23.59
N ASN A 115 -4.63 -0.47 -24.48
CA ASN A 115 -5.46 -1.65 -24.22
C ASN A 115 -4.65 -2.92 -23.93
N GLU A 116 -3.47 -3.05 -24.54
CA GLU A 116 -2.62 -4.21 -24.38
C GLU A 116 -1.86 -4.24 -23.04
N TYR A 117 -1.49 -3.08 -22.50
CA TYR A 117 -0.60 -2.97 -21.33
C TYR A 117 -1.20 -2.24 -20.13
N ILE A 118 -2.07 -1.26 -20.34
CA ILE A 118 -2.76 -0.49 -19.30
C ILE A 118 -4.27 -0.57 -19.59
N PRO A 119 -4.87 -1.76 -19.49
CA PRO A 119 -6.29 -1.95 -19.81
C PRO A 119 -7.15 -1.02 -18.96
N ASP A 120 -8.23 -0.51 -19.54
CA ASP A 120 -9.14 0.47 -18.89
C ASP A 120 -9.68 -0.05 -17.54
N GLY A 121 -9.84 -1.38 -17.43
CA GLY A 121 -10.33 -2.05 -16.24
C GLY A 121 -11.82 -1.78 -16.00
N ASP A 122 -12.28 -2.02 -14.76
CA ASP A 122 -13.66 -1.77 -14.33
C ASP A 122 -13.79 -0.44 -13.55
N PHE A 123 -13.02 0.57 -13.93
CA PHE A 123 -13.00 1.87 -13.25
C PHE A 123 -13.73 2.92 -14.08
N ASP A 124 -14.48 3.82 -13.42
CA ASP A 124 -15.10 4.97 -14.09
C ASP A 124 -14.04 5.90 -14.72
N ARG A 125 -12.83 5.94 -14.13
CA ARG A 125 -11.69 6.70 -14.64
C ARG A 125 -10.35 6.07 -14.21
N HIS A 126 -9.49 5.76 -15.18
CA HIS A 126 -8.16 5.23 -14.92
C HIS A 126 -7.07 6.32 -15.07
N THR A 127 -6.76 7.03 -13.98
CA THR A 127 -5.82 8.18 -13.98
C THR A 127 -4.44 7.88 -14.56
N MET A 128 -3.85 6.72 -14.26
CA MET A 128 -2.55 6.34 -14.85
C MET A 128 -2.63 6.05 -16.36
N ARG A 129 -3.78 5.54 -16.85
CA ARG A 129 -4.02 5.36 -18.28
C ARG A 129 -4.14 6.74 -18.96
N ASP A 130 -4.89 7.66 -18.36
CA ASP A 130 -5.01 9.04 -18.82
C ASP A 130 -3.66 9.77 -18.87
N LEU A 131 -2.80 9.55 -17.86
CA LEU A 131 -1.43 10.08 -17.83
C LEU A 131 -0.65 9.62 -19.06
N VAL A 132 -0.58 8.31 -19.29
CA VAL A 132 0.17 7.74 -20.42
C VAL A 132 -0.44 8.15 -21.76
N ALA A 133 -1.77 8.22 -21.83
CA ALA A 133 -2.52 8.70 -23.00
C ALA A 133 -2.20 10.16 -23.36
N SER A 134 -1.86 10.99 -22.37
CA SER A 134 -1.54 12.41 -22.56
C SER A 134 -0.15 12.66 -23.16
N ILE A 135 0.72 11.65 -23.24
CA ILE A 135 2.11 11.81 -23.67
C ILE A 135 2.17 12.17 -25.16
N ARG A 136 2.90 13.26 -25.47
CA ARG A 136 3.18 13.71 -26.85
C ARG A 136 4.67 13.83 -27.16
N VAL A 137 5.00 13.77 -28.44
CA VAL A 137 6.36 14.09 -28.92
C VAL A 137 6.45 15.58 -29.22
N VAL A 138 7.54 16.21 -28.79
CA VAL A 138 7.91 17.59 -29.13
C VAL A 138 9.30 17.64 -29.74
N GLY A 139 9.59 18.69 -30.51
CA GLY A 139 10.93 18.94 -31.02
C GLY A 139 11.91 19.18 -29.89
N THR A 140 13.19 18.89 -30.10
CA THR A 140 14.25 19.10 -29.10
C THR A 140 14.34 20.56 -28.64
N GLU A 141 14.16 21.51 -29.57
CA GLU A 141 14.14 22.94 -29.28
C GLU A 141 12.97 23.37 -28.38
N ASP A 142 11.86 22.63 -28.41
CA ASP A 142 10.66 22.89 -27.59
C ASP A 142 10.70 22.14 -26.24
N PHE A 143 11.66 21.23 -26.06
CA PHE A 143 11.85 20.41 -24.86
C PHE A 143 12.70 21.15 -23.82
N VAL A 144 12.17 22.26 -23.32
CA VAL A 144 12.84 23.12 -22.32
C VAL A 144 12.23 22.89 -20.94
N CYS A 145 13.05 22.54 -19.96
CA CYS A 145 12.64 22.36 -18.57
C CYS A 145 13.25 23.46 -17.68
N ASP A 146 12.46 24.01 -16.77
CA ASP A 146 12.94 24.93 -15.73
C ASP A 146 13.76 24.20 -14.66
N GLU A 147 13.43 22.93 -14.42
CA GLU A 147 14.09 22.06 -13.45
C GLU A 147 14.33 20.67 -14.07
N TRP A 148 15.51 20.11 -13.81
CA TRP A 148 15.90 18.77 -14.23
C TRP A 148 16.09 17.88 -13.00
N VAL A 149 15.42 16.73 -13.01
CA VAL A 149 15.57 15.67 -12.01
C VAL A 149 16.18 14.46 -12.72
N GLU A 150 17.42 14.13 -12.37
CA GLU A 150 18.15 13.02 -12.99
C GLU A 150 17.95 11.71 -12.23
N GLU A 151 17.59 11.81 -10.96
CA GLU A 151 17.33 10.67 -10.09
C GLU A 151 16.00 9.98 -10.42
N PRO A 152 15.90 8.66 -10.20
CA PRO A 152 14.65 7.94 -10.39
C PRO A 152 13.49 8.57 -9.62
N THR A 153 12.37 8.79 -10.31
CA THR A 153 11.18 9.43 -9.73
C THR A 153 9.95 8.54 -9.95
N LEU A 154 9.25 8.21 -8.86
CA LEU A 154 7.96 7.54 -8.87
C LEU A 154 6.83 8.56 -8.85
N LEU A 155 6.00 8.52 -9.88
CA LEU A 155 4.75 9.28 -9.93
C LEU A 155 3.64 8.44 -9.30
N VAL A 156 2.99 8.96 -8.26
CA VAL A 156 1.99 8.22 -7.49
C VAL A 156 0.69 9.04 -7.44
N THR A 157 -0.40 8.47 -7.94
CA THR A 157 -1.75 8.97 -7.67
C THR A 157 -2.37 8.08 -6.61
N ARG A 158 -2.63 8.63 -5.43
CA ARG A 158 -3.19 7.86 -4.32
C ARG A 158 -4.68 7.62 -4.51
N TYR A 159 -5.16 6.46 -4.10
CA TYR A 159 -6.59 6.12 -4.12
C TYR A 159 -7.09 5.92 -2.69
N GLU A 160 -8.25 6.52 -2.33
CA GLU A 160 -8.81 6.48 -0.97
C GLU A 160 -7.75 6.71 0.14
N TYR A 161 -6.88 7.72 -0.07
CA TYR A 161 -5.68 8.07 0.73
C TYR A 161 -5.83 8.17 2.25
N ALA A 162 -7.07 8.25 2.74
CA ALA A 162 -7.42 8.33 4.15
C ALA A 162 -7.57 6.95 4.80
N ASN A 163 -7.84 5.92 4.00
CA ASN A 163 -8.04 4.56 4.47
C ASN A 163 -6.71 3.79 4.38
N LEU A 164 -6.22 3.35 5.53
CA LEU A 164 -4.95 2.62 5.63
C LEU A 164 -4.89 1.38 4.72
N TYR A 165 -6.01 0.68 4.52
CA TYR A 165 -6.03 -0.49 3.64
C TYR A 165 -5.61 -0.09 2.22
N HIS A 166 -6.20 0.97 1.68
CA HIS A 166 -5.89 1.47 0.34
C HIS A 166 -4.52 2.15 0.29
N THR A 167 -4.15 2.87 1.35
CA THR A 167 -2.81 3.48 1.44
C THR A 167 -1.70 2.42 1.43
N VAL A 168 -1.88 1.29 2.09
CA VAL A 168 -0.93 0.17 2.04
C VAL A 168 -0.85 -0.41 0.62
N THR A 169 -1.95 -0.45 -0.14
CA THR A 169 -1.89 -0.86 -1.55
C THR A 169 -1.12 0.12 -2.43
N ASP A 170 -1.20 1.43 -2.17
CA ASP A 170 -0.40 2.44 -2.87
C ASP A 170 1.10 2.28 -2.53
N TRP A 171 1.42 2.10 -1.25
CA TRP A 171 2.80 1.87 -0.79
C TRP A 171 3.38 0.58 -1.37
N TYR A 172 2.57 -0.48 -1.42
CA TYR A 172 2.98 -1.74 -2.02
C TYR A 172 3.19 -1.61 -3.53
N SER A 173 2.35 -0.83 -4.23
CA SER A 173 2.51 -0.57 -5.66
C SER A 173 3.78 0.22 -5.96
N ALA A 174 4.13 1.20 -5.13
CA ALA A 174 5.40 1.93 -5.22
C ALA A 174 6.60 1.00 -4.95
N TYR A 175 6.50 0.14 -3.95
CA TYR A 175 7.50 -0.88 -3.63
C TYR A 175 7.72 -1.86 -4.78
N VAL A 176 6.66 -2.43 -5.33
CA VAL A 176 6.75 -3.36 -6.46
C VAL A 176 7.33 -2.64 -7.68
N SER A 177 6.92 -1.40 -7.95
CA SER A 177 7.44 -0.61 -9.06
C SER A 177 8.95 -0.46 -8.97
N SER A 178 9.49 -0.14 -7.78
CA SER A 178 10.94 0.01 -7.60
C SER A 178 11.71 -1.30 -7.77
N ARG A 179 11.13 -2.44 -7.34
CA ARG A 179 11.72 -3.77 -7.53
C ARG A 179 11.71 -4.22 -8.99
N VAL A 180 10.60 -3.98 -9.69
CA VAL A 180 10.42 -4.40 -11.08
C VAL A 180 11.32 -3.61 -12.02
N THR A 181 11.48 -2.30 -11.79
CA THR A 181 12.39 -1.46 -12.59
C THR A 181 13.85 -1.54 -12.14
N GLY A 182 14.12 -2.17 -10.99
CA GLY A 182 15.48 -2.38 -10.48
C GLY A 182 16.15 -1.09 -10.01
N LEU A 183 15.40 -0.23 -9.32
CA LEU A 183 15.95 1.05 -8.84
C LEU A 183 17.09 0.80 -7.84
N PRO A 184 18.28 1.41 -8.05
CA PRO A 184 19.46 1.14 -7.22
C PRO A 184 19.41 1.89 -5.89
N ASN A 185 18.70 3.01 -5.84
CA ASN A 185 18.60 3.91 -4.70
C ASN A 185 17.13 4.29 -4.46
N ARG A 186 16.89 4.95 -3.33
CA ARG A 186 15.58 5.50 -3.01
C ARG A 186 15.15 6.52 -4.08
N PRO A 187 14.01 6.32 -4.77
CA PRO A 187 13.50 7.30 -5.72
C PRO A 187 12.91 8.53 -5.02
N HIS A 188 12.83 9.62 -5.78
CA HIS A 188 11.89 10.70 -5.47
C HIS A 188 10.47 10.18 -5.63
N VAL A 189 9.56 10.66 -4.79
CA VAL A 189 8.13 10.35 -4.91
C VAL A 189 7.41 11.65 -5.13
N VAL A 190 6.71 11.75 -6.26
CA VAL A 190 5.86 12.88 -6.60
C VAL A 190 4.43 12.39 -6.56
N PHE A 191 3.65 12.92 -5.60
CA PHE A 191 2.21 12.68 -5.59
C PHE A 191 1.57 13.54 -6.69
N ILE A 192 0.89 12.89 -7.62
CA ILE A 192 0.07 13.54 -8.64
C ILE A 192 -1.38 13.35 -8.24
N ASP A 193 -1.75 14.04 -7.17
CA ASP A 193 -3.09 14.13 -6.63
C ASP A 193 -3.22 15.38 -5.73
N GLY A 194 -4.45 15.86 -5.57
CA GLY A 194 -4.83 17.04 -4.81
C GLY A 194 -5.36 16.74 -3.41
N HIS A 195 -5.02 15.59 -2.82
CA HIS A 195 -5.55 15.22 -1.51
C HIS A 195 -5.00 16.08 -0.37
N CYS A 196 -5.84 16.34 0.64
CA CYS A 196 -5.46 17.11 1.83
C CYS A 196 -4.40 16.39 2.70
N THR A 197 -3.88 17.07 3.73
CA THR A 197 -2.97 16.43 4.69
C THR A 197 -3.67 15.37 5.54
N THR A 198 -3.00 14.24 5.78
CA THR A 198 -3.42 13.21 6.74
C THR A 198 -2.27 12.84 7.66
N GLN A 199 -2.58 12.15 8.77
CA GLN A 199 -1.59 11.61 9.70
C GLN A 199 -0.59 10.64 9.02
N MET A 200 -0.96 10.10 7.85
CA MET A 200 -0.17 9.14 7.08
C MET A 200 0.92 9.78 6.22
N LYS A 201 1.05 11.12 6.20
CA LYS A 201 2.10 11.83 5.45
C LYS A 201 3.51 11.66 6.01
N HIS A 202 3.66 11.18 7.25
CA HIS A 202 4.96 10.99 7.86
C HIS A 202 5.47 9.57 7.59
N GLY A 203 6.27 9.39 6.55
CA GLY A 203 6.95 8.12 6.26
C GLY A 203 7.91 8.30 5.11
N GLN A 204 9.21 8.24 5.37
CA GLN A 204 10.22 8.27 4.32
C GLN A 204 10.44 6.84 3.83
N LEU A 205 9.86 6.45 2.68
CA LEU A 205 10.03 5.10 2.10
C LEU A 205 11.53 4.81 1.87
N TYR A 206 12.10 3.91 2.66
CA TYR A 206 13.50 3.49 2.59
C TYR A 206 13.58 2.08 2.02
N PHE A 207 14.27 1.88 0.89
CA PHE A 207 14.31 0.61 0.15
C PHE A 207 15.66 -0.11 0.37
N PRO A 208 15.73 -1.17 1.19
CA PRO A 208 16.91 -2.05 1.26
C PRO A 208 16.92 -3.11 0.13
N GLY A 209 18.08 -3.66 -0.25
CA GLY A 209 18.24 -4.78 -1.22
C GLY A 209 17.76 -6.14 -0.69
N SER A 210 17.50 -7.11 -1.57
CA SER A 210 16.65 -8.32 -1.35
C SER A 210 17.40 -9.67 -1.16
N ASP A 211 16.70 -10.68 -0.58
CA ASP A 211 17.03 -12.13 -0.52
C ASP A 211 15.79 -13.01 -0.86
N ASP A 212 15.97 -14.21 -1.43
CA ASP A 212 15.10 -14.81 -2.47
C ASP A 212 14.28 -16.09 -2.11
N ARG A 213 13.99 -16.47 -0.84
CA ARG A 213 13.33 -17.80 -0.56
C ARG A 213 12.19 -17.92 0.47
N LYS A 214 11.29 -16.95 0.54
CA LYS A 214 9.84 -17.01 0.95
C LYS A 214 9.12 -16.04 0.00
N THR A 215 7.85 -15.59 0.15
CA THR A 215 7.51 -14.32 -0.53
C THR A 215 8.22 -13.19 0.22
N ALA A 216 9.55 -13.16 0.09
CA ALA A 216 10.46 -12.25 0.76
C ALA A 216 9.93 -10.84 0.60
N ARG A 217 9.30 -10.54 -0.54
CA ARG A 217 8.69 -9.26 -0.87
C ARG A 217 7.63 -8.73 0.10
N LEU A 218 6.72 -9.54 0.66
CA LEU A 218 5.74 -9.00 1.61
C LEU A 218 6.34 -8.80 3.01
N SER A 219 7.27 -9.66 3.40
CA SER A 219 8.04 -9.48 4.64
C SER A 219 8.99 -8.29 4.54
N GLU A 220 9.77 -8.20 3.46
CA GLU A 220 10.61 -7.07 3.09
C GLU A 220 9.81 -5.78 3.02
N PHE A 221 8.60 -5.81 2.46
CA PHE A 221 7.72 -4.64 2.44
C PHE A 221 7.36 -4.19 3.87
N GLY A 222 7.04 -5.13 4.76
CA GLY A 222 6.84 -4.85 6.18
C GLY A 222 8.07 -4.27 6.88
N GLU A 223 9.26 -4.83 6.60
CA GLU A 223 10.54 -4.35 7.12
C GLU A 223 10.89 -2.96 6.57
N MET A 224 10.60 -2.71 5.30
CA MET A 224 10.73 -1.42 4.63
C MET A 224 9.85 -0.37 5.32
N ILE A 225 8.60 -0.70 5.63
CA ILE A 225 7.72 0.17 6.43
C ILE A 225 8.37 0.42 7.80
N GLY A 226 8.79 -0.61 8.53
CA GLY A 226 9.48 -0.42 9.82
C GLY A 226 10.69 0.52 9.72
N SER A 227 11.56 0.28 8.74
CA SER A 227 12.77 1.08 8.50
C SER A 227 12.44 2.52 8.14
N ALA A 228 11.36 2.77 7.39
CA ALA A 228 10.90 4.12 7.03
C ALA A 228 10.54 4.98 8.25
N PHE A 229 10.21 4.35 9.37
CA PHE A 229 9.92 5.01 10.66
C PHE A 229 11.08 4.95 11.66
N GLY A 230 12.24 4.46 11.22
CA GLY A 230 13.48 4.39 12.00
C GLY A 230 13.56 3.15 12.91
N PHE A 231 12.84 2.07 12.59
CA PHE A 231 13.00 0.79 13.26
C PHE A 231 14.09 -0.06 12.58
N PRO A 232 14.94 -0.78 13.34
CA PRO A 232 15.99 -1.61 12.76
C PRO A 232 15.39 -2.81 12.01
N VAL A 233 15.96 -3.11 10.83
CA VAL A 233 15.70 -4.33 10.05
C VAL A 233 16.42 -5.50 10.73
N ASN A 234 15.82 -6.69 10.74
CA ASN A 234 16.37 -7.88 11.41
C ASN A 234 16.58 -7.75 12.92
N ARG A 235 15.52 -7.38 13.67
CA ARG A 235 15.40 -7.94 15.02
C ARG A 235 15.14 -9.44 14.86
N HIS A 236 16.20 -10.24 14.67
CA HIS A 236 16.15 -11.57 15.23
C HIS A 236 15.90 -11.32 16.73
N PRO A 237 14.77 -11.75 17.31
CA PRO A 237 14.77 -11.96 18.75
C PRO A 237 15.97 -12.84 18.96
N SER A 238 16.95 -12.36 19.71
CA SER A 238 18.07 -13.17 20.16
C SER A 238 17.51 -14.55 20.49
N SER A 239 18.13 -15.58 19.94
CA SER A 239 17.89 -16.99 20.29
C SER A 239 18.06 -17.29 21.79
N GLU A 240 18.32 -16.26 22.59
CA GLU A 240 18.25 -16.22 24.03
C GLU A 240 16.83 -15.82 24.46
N LYS A 241 15.93 -16.80 24.53
CA LYS A 241 14.80 -16.72 25.47
C LYS A 241 15.40 -16.64 26.87
N PRO A 242 15.20 -15.57 27.66
CA PRO A 242 15.49 -15.65 29.08
C PRO A 242 14.54 -16.68 29.70
N LEU A 243 15.07 -17.57 30.53
CA LEU A 243 14.35 -18.57 31.31
C LEU A 243 13.52 -17.96 32.46
N SER A 244 12.79 -16.88 32.20
CA SER A 244 11.84 -16.26 33.12
C SER A 244 10.48 -16.16 32.43
N THR A 245 9.39 -16.26 33.19
CA THR A 245 7.98 -16.16 32.74
C THR A 245 7.83 -15.20 31.55
N SER A 246 7.55 -15.72 30.35
CA SER A 246 7.45 -14.90 29.15
C SER A 246 6.24 -13.99 29.27
N VAL A 247 6.47 -12.68 29.24
CA VAL A 247 5.39 -11.69 29.19
C VAL A 247 5.05 -11.48 27.71
N HIS A 248 3.80 -11.72 27.36
CA HIS A 248 3.28 -11.54 26.00
C HIS A 248 2.46 -10.26 25.92
N ASN A 249 2.76 -9.44 24.91
CA ASN A 249 1.96 -8.26 24.58
C ASN A 249 0.82 -8.67 23.64
N VAL A 250 -0.41 -8.41 24.07
CA VAL A 250 -1.63 -8.57 23.29
C VAL A 250 -2.10 -7.17 22.87
N LEU A 251 -2.10 -6.91 21.58
CA LEU A 251 -2.59 -5.65 21.01
C LEU A 251 -3.99 -5.86 20.44
N PHE A 252 -4.98 -5.16 20.96
CA PHE A 252 -6.32 -5.09 20.39
C PHE A 252 -6.45 -3.86 19.49
N VAL A 253 -6.47 -4.09 18.18
CA VAL A 253 -6.68 -3.08 17.15
C VAL A 253 -8.18 -2.73 17.09
N ARG A 254 -8.56 -1.70 17.85
CA ARG A 254 -9.92 -1.17 17.93
C ARG A 254 -10.17 -0.06 16.90
N ARG A 255 -11.42 0.11 16.48
CA ARG A 255 -11.87 1.23 15.66
C ARG A 255 -12.42 2.30 16.59
N GLU A 256 -11.83 3.47 16.56
CA GLU A 256 -12.32 4.65 17.28
C GLU A 256 -12.73 5.71 16.23
N ASP A 257 -13.58 6.66 16.61
CA ASP A 257 -14.06 7.73 15.71
C ASP A 257 -12.97 8.78 15.49
N TYR A 258 -12.74 9.16 14.23
CA TYR A 258 -11.82 10.23 13.84
C TYR A 258 -12.12 10.73 12.42
N VAL A 259 -11.82 12.01 12.16
CA VAL A 259 -11.99 12.63 10.85
C VAL A 259 -10.69 12.49 10.06
N ILE A 260 -10.72 11.74 8.95
CA ILE A 260 -9.57 11.54 8.04
C ILE A 260 -9.88 11.80 6.58
N HIS A 261 -11.15 12.02 6.25
CA HIS A 261 -11.55 12.20 4.87
C HIS A 261 -12.56 13.34 4.73
N PRO A 262 -12.41 14.26 3.75
CA PRO A 262 -13.27 15.43 3.61
C PRO A 262 -14.75 15.10 3.38
N ARG A 263 -15.03 13.92 2.83
CA ARG A 263 -16.40 13.39 2.61
C ARG A 263 -16.91 12.55 3.79
N HIS A 264 -16.19 12.49 4.90
CA HIS A 264 -16.56 11.68 6.07
C HIS A 264 -16.86 12.58 7.26
N ASP A 265 -17.99 12.36 7.91
CA ASP A 265 -18.45 13.04 9.12
C ASP A 265 -17.67 12.65 10.40
N GLY A 266 -16.58 11.88 10.26
CA GLY A 266 -15.78 11.38 11.38
C GLY A 266 -16.29 10.12 12.08
N LYS A 267 -17.44 9.55 11.67
CA LYS A 267 -18.00 8.34 12.30
C LYS A 267 -17.56 7.07 11.60
N VAL A 268 -16.64 6.32 12.18
CA VAL A 268 -16.16 5.09 11.54
C VAL A 268 -17.26 4.03 11.55
N GLN A 269 -17.53 3.38 10.41
CA GLN A 269 -18.51 2.28 10.37
C GLN A 269 -18.11 1.17 11.35
N PRO A 270 -18.89 0.88 12.41
CA PRO A 270 -18.53 -0.15 13.36
C PRO A 270 -18.58 -1.53 12.69
N ARG A 271 -17.51 -2.30 12.84
CA ARG A 271 -17.43 -3.71 12.39
C ARG A 271 -17.84 -4.65 13.52
N LEU A 272 -17.55 -4.22 14.74
CA LEU A 272 -17.94 -4.82 15.99
C LEU A 272 -18.51 -3.70 16.87
N ILE A 273 -19.76 -3.81 17.32
CA ILE A 273 -20.45 -2.71 18.03
C ILE A 273 -20.04 -2.59 19.50
N ASN A 274 -19.34 -3.59 20.04
CA ASN A 274 -18.99 -3.67 21.45
C ASN A 274 -17.49 -3.89 21.69
N GLU A 275 -16.64 -3.26 20.86
CA GLU A 275 -15.18 -3.34 21.00
C GLU A 275 -14.68 -2.87 22.37
N GLU A 276 -15.31 -1.84 22.95
CA GLU A 276 -14.98 -1.35 24.29
C GLU A 276 -15.27 -2.38 25.38
N GLU A 277 -16.47 -2.98 25.36
CA GLU A 277 -16.87 -4.03 26.30
C GLU A 277 -15.94 -5.26 26.23
N VAL A 278 -15.53 -5.65 25.02
CA VAL A 278 -14.58 -6.75 24.81
C VAL A 278 -13.21 -6.38 25.39
N PHE A 279 -12.72 -5.17 25.12
CA PHE A 279 -11.44 -4.70 25.65
C PHE A 279 -11.42 -4.65 27.17
N ASP A 280 -12.47 -4.10 27.79
CA ASP A 280 -12.58 -4.01 29.25
C ASP A 280 -12.64 -5.40 29.87
N SER A 281 -13.35 -6.34 29.24
CA SER A 281 -13.40 -7.74 29.70
C SER A 281 -12.02 -8.41 29.63
N LEU A 282 -11.27 -8.20 28.55
CA LEU A 282 -9.88 -8.69 28.42
C LEU A 282 -8.98 -8.10 29.51
N ARG A 283 -9.08 -6.78 29.76
CA ARG A 283 -8.31 -6.11 30.80
C ARG A 283 -8.64 -6.61 32.20
N HIS A 284 -9.92 -6.77 32.53
CA HIS A 284 -10.36 -7.31 33.82
C HIS A 284 -9.90 -8.75 34.01
N TRP A 285 -10.02 -9.59 32.97
CA TRP A 285 -9.55 -10.97 32.99
C TRP A 285 -8.05 -11.06 33.32
N VAL A 286 -7.22 -10.25 32.67
CA VAL A 286 -5.77 -10.19 32.95
C VAL A 286 -5.49 -9.62 34.35
N ALA A 287 -6.15 -8.53 34.74
CA ALA A 287 -5.96 -7.89 36.04
C ALA A 287 -6.40 -8.77 37.22
N SER A 288 -7.35 -9.69 37.01
CA SER A 288 -7.83 -10.62 38.04
C SER A 288 -6.75 -11.60 38.54
N GLY A 289 -5.66 -11.77 37.78
CA GLY A 289 -4.62 -12.77 38.05
C GLY A 289 -5.08 -14.23 37.92
N SER A 290 -6.36 -14.46 37.62
CA SER A 290 -6.99 -15.79 37.53
C SER A 290 -7.17 -16.22 36.08
N THR A 291 -6.17 -15.96 35.23
CA THR A 291 -6.24 -16.27 33.79
C THR A 291 -6.24 -17.77 33.50
N GLY A 292 -5.77 -18.57 34.46
CA GLY A 292 -5.48 -20.00 34.27
C GLY A 292 -4.23 -20.25 33.43
N LEU A 293 -3.42 -19.22 33.17
CA LEU A 293 -2.15 -19.27 32.43
C LEU A 293 -1.02 -18.95 33.41
N THR A 294 -0.42 -19.99 34.02
CA THR A 294 0.55 -19.82 35.11
C THR A 294 1.99 -19.62 34.63
N LYS A 295 2.28 -19.90 33.35
CA LYS A 295 3.62 -19.83 32.77
C LYS A 295 3.96 -18.49 32.12
N CYS A 296 2.96 -17.64 31.89
CA CYS A 296 3.10 -16.42 31.11
C CYS A 296 2.47 -15.22 31.80
N GLY A 297 3.06 -14.04 31.60
CA GLY A 297 2.41 -12.76 31.84
C GLY A 297 1.68 -12.29 30.59
N ILE A 298 0.59 -11.54 30.75
CA ILE A 298 -0.14 -10.91 29.63
C ILE A 298 -0.23 -9.42 29.88
N ASN A 299 0.10 -8.63 28.86
CA ASN A 299 -0.15 -7.19 28.83
C ASN A 299 -1.11 -6.87 27.68
N VAL A 300 -2.23 -6.20 27.96
CA VAL A 300 -3.25 -5.88 26.95
C VAL A 300 -3.27 -4.38 26.68
N ASN A 301 -3.08 -4.00 25.42
CA ASN A 301 -3.21 -2.62 24.94
C ASN A 301 -4.32 -2.54 23.88
N GLY A 302 -5.16 -1.50 23.95
CA GLY A 302 -6.28 -1.29 23.01
C GLY A 302 -6.33 0.11 22.41
N LEU A 303 -5.49 1.04 22.87
CA LEU A 303 -5.44 2.40 22.34
C LEU A 303 -4.56 2.39 21.09
N PHE A 304 -5.15 2.26 19.91
CA PHE A 304 -4.38 2.12 18.67
C PHE A 304 -4.67 3.24 17.67
N ALA A 305 -5.94 3.58 17.46
CA ALA A 305 -6.37 4.57 16.47
C ALA A 305 -5.79 5.97 16.69
N HIS A 306 -5.51 6.33 17.95
CA HIS A 306 -5.00 7.65 18.34
C HIS A 306 -3.47 7.72 18.49
N MET A 307 -2.76 6.61 18.31
CA MET A 307 -1.29 6.60 18.27
C MET A 307 -0.79 7.28 17.00
N SER A 308 0.40 7.90 17.06
CA SER A 308 1.09 8.29 15.84
C SER A 308 1.42 7.05 14.98
N MET A 309 1.57 7.21 13.67
CA MET A 309 1.90 6.08 12.77
C MET A 309 3.17 5.33 13.21
N LYS A 310 4.17 6.05 13.73
CA LYS A 310 5.40 5.46 14.30
C LYS A 310 5.09 4.58 15.51
N GLU A 311 4.21 5.03 16.41
CA GLU A 311 3.80 4.27 17.59
C GLU A 311 2.91 3.09 17.24
N GLN A 312 2.02 3.22 16.24
CA GLN A 312 1.23 2.13 15.70
C GLN A 312 2.13 1.01 15.18
N ILE A 313 3.15 1.34 14.38
CA ILE A 313 4.13 0.35 13.88
C ILE A 313 4.90 -0.29 15.03
N ARG A 314 5.33 0.48 16.03
CA ARG A 314 6.01 -0.06 17.22
C ARG A 314 5.11 -1.06 17.97
N ALA A 315 3.86 -0.67 18.24
CA ALA A 315 2.92 -1.53 18.95
C ALA A 315 2.69 -2.86 18.21
N ILE A 316 2.65 -2.82 16.88
CA ILE A 316 2.52 -4.00 16.02
C ILE A 316 3.78 -4.88 16.06
N GLN A 317 4.98 -4.28 16.03
CA GLN A 317 6.24 -5.02 16.12
C GLN A 317 6.50 -5.62 17.50
N ASP A 318 6.00 -4.99 18.57
CA ASP A 318 6.18 -5.46 19.94
C ASP A 318 5.10 -6.48 20.38
N ALA A 319 4.05 -6.69 19.56
CA ALA A 319 2.93 -7.58 19.87
C ALA A 319 3.26 -9.06 19.61
N SER A 320 2.98 -9.91 20.60
CA SER A 320 2.96 -11.37 20.43
C SER A 320 1.65 -11.85 19.81
N VAL A 321 0.54 -11.21 20.18
CA VAL A 321 -0.79 -11.49 19.63
C VAL A 321 -1.43 -10.18 19.20
N ILE A 322 -1.95 -10.13 17.98
CA ILE A 322 -2.74 -8.99 17.47
C ILE A 322 -4.18 -9.45 17.31
N ILE A 323 -5.09 -8.83 18.05
CA ILE A 323 -6.53 -9.06 18.00
C ILE A 323 -7.17 -7.89 17.27
N GLY A 324 -8.19 -8.11 16.45
CA GLY A 324 -8.95 -7.00 15.86
C GLY A 324 -10.20 -7.47 15.11
N ALA A 325 -11.18 -6.58 14.97
CA ALA A 325 -12.30 -6.81 14.07
C ALA A 325 -11.88 -6.61 12.61
N HIS A 326 -12.54 -7.30 11.68
CA HIS A 326 -12.29 -7.17 10.23
C HIS A 326 -12.35 -5.70 9.76
N GLY A 327 -11.21 -5.09 9.46
CA GLY A 327 -11.16 -3.68 9.07
C GLY A 327 -9.75 -3.17 8.79
N ALA A 328 -9.67 -1.96 8.21
CA ALA A 328 -8.43 -1.38 7.72
C ALA A 328 -7.27 -1.35 8.74
N GLY A 329 -7.56 -1.23 10.04
CA GLY A 329 -6.56 -1.27 11.10
C GLY A 329 -5.74 -2.55 11.11
N LEU A 330 -6.34 -3.72 10.79
CA LEU A 330 -5.63 -4.99 10.71
C LEU A 330 -4.63 -5.04 9.55
N THR A 331 -4.68 -4.13 8.59
CA THR A 331 -3.66 -4.07 7.52
C THR A 331 -2.26 -3.80 8.09
N HIS A 332 -2.14 -3.23 9.29
CA HIS A 332 -0.85 -3.04 9.95
C HIS A 332 -0.07 -4.33 10.17
N ILE A 333 -0.72 -5.51 10.17
CA ILE A 333 -0.03 -6.79 10.30
C ILE A 333 1.02 -7.02 9.20
N VAL A 334 0.99 -6.24 8.09
CA VAL A 334 2.10 -6.18 7.13
C VAL A 334 3.45 -5.89 7.79
N SER A 335 3.47 -5.15 8.90
CA SER A 335 4.67 -4.78 9.68
C SER A 335 4.90 -5.67 10.91
N ALA A 336 4.07 -6.71 11.13
CA ALA A 336 4.24 -7.62 12.26
C ALA A 336 5.52 -8.45 12.13
N THR A 337 6.13 -8.76 13.28
CA THR A 337 7.35 -9.57 13.37
C THR A 337 7.07 -11.06 13.16
N PRO A 338 8.09 -11.86 12.82
CA PRO A 338 7.96 -13.31 12.85
C PRO A 338 7.51 -13.82 14.22
N ASN A 339 6.67 -14.86 14.24
CA ASN A 339 6.05 -15.46 15.43
C ASN A 339 4.93 -14.63 16.10
N THR A 340 4.49 -13.52 15.50
CA THR A 340 3.25 -12.88 15.93
C THR A 340 2.04 -13.71 15.49
N THR A 341 1.09 -13.93 16.40
CA THR A 341 -0.17 -14.63 16.10
C THR A 341 -1.30 -13.61 15.88
N ILE A 342 -2.06 -13.78 14.81
CA ILE A 342 -3.21 -12.93 14.47
C ILE A 342 -4.50 -13.60 14.92
N PHE A 343 -5.35 -12.86 15.62
CA PHE A 343 -6.70 -13.29 16.00
C PHE A 343 -7.72 -12.29 15.45
N GLU A 344 -8.36 -12.66 14.34
CA GLU A 344 -9.37 -11.85 13.70
C GLU A 344 -10.79 -12.19 14.17
N ILE A 345 -11.58 -11.16 14.50
CA ILE A 345 -13.00 -11.26 14.81
C ILE A 345 -13.82 -10.82 13.58
N LEU A 346 -14.48 -11.79 12.95
CA LEU A 346 -15.21 -11.62 11.69
C LEU A 346 -16.71 -11.50 11.96
N SER A 347 -17.29 -10.34 11.61
CA SER A 347 -18.75 -10.22 11.56
C SER A 347 -19.30 -10.90 10.29
N PHE A 348 -20.50 -11.50 10.36
CA PHE A 348 -21.11 -12.18 9.21
C PHE A 348 -21.20 -11.35 7.93
N LYS A 349 -21.27 -10.01 8.05
CA LYS A 349 -21.35 -9.07 6.93
C LYS A 349 -20.02 -8.88 6.18
N PHE A 350 -18.89 -9.25 6.79
CA PHE A 350 -17.55 -8.87 6.32
C PHE A 350 -16.60 -10.08 6.36
N GLN A 351 -16.97 -11.17 5.68
CA GLN A 351 -16.17 -12.40 5.59
C GLN A 351 -15.25 -12.40 4.37
N ARG A 352 -14.35 -11.41 4.27
CA ARG A 352 -13.35 -11.37 3.19
C ARG A 352 -12.02 -11.92 3.69
N PRO A 353 -11.28 -12.71 2.89
CA PRO A 353 -10.07 -13.40 3.34
C PRO A 353 -8.82 -12.50 3.40
N HIS A 354 -8.98 -11.17 3.38
CA HIS A 354 -7.86 -10.24 3.19
C HIS A 354 -6.74 -10.43 4.22
N PHE A 355 -7.07 -10.44 5.51
CA PHE A 355 -6.06 -10.49 6.57
C PHE A 355 -5.55 -11.91 6.83
N GLU A 356 -6.39 -12.92 6.62
CA GLU A 356 -5.96 -14.32 6.55
C GLU A 356 -4.87 -14.50 5.48
N LEU A 357 -5.09 -13.97 4.27
CA LEU A 357 -4.11 -14.04 3.18
C LEU A 357 -2.83 -13.26 3.51
N ILE A 358 -2.93 -12.05 4.07
CA ILE A 358 -1.74 -11.28 4.50
C ILE A 358 -0.95 -12.05 5.56
N ALA A 359 -1.62 -12.63 6.56
CA ALA A 359 -1.00 -13.44 7.60
C ALA A 359 -0.30 -14.66 7.00
N MET A 360 -1.00 -15.40 6.12
CA MET A 360 -0.45 -16.54 5.40
C MET A 360 0.79 -16.16 4.58
N TRP A 361 0.75 -15.06 3.83
CA TRP A 361 1.87 -14.60 3.01
C TRP A 361 3.06 -14.11 3.84
N LYS A 362 2.82 -13.59 5.05
CA LYS A 362 3.88 -13.26 6.01
C LYS A 362 4.37 -14.47 6.82
N GLY A 363 3.71 -15.62 6.73
CA GLY A 363 4.00 -16.79 7.55
C GLY A 363 3.65 -16.60 9.02
N LEU A 364 2.60 -15.81 9.31
CA LEU A 364 2.06 -15.60 10.65
C LEU A 364 1.01 -16.67 10.96
N GLU A 365 0.92 -17.07 12.23
CA GLU A 365 -0.19 -17.91 12.69
C GLU A 365 -1.47 -17.07 12.70
N TYR A 366 -2.57 -17.64 12.21
CA TYR A 366 -3.84 -16.94 12.06
C TYR A 366 -5.00 -17.74 12.65
N HIS A 367 -5.82 -17.06 13.45
CA HIS A 367 -7.05 -17.57 14.06
C HIS A 367 -8.20 -16.65 13.72
N ALA A 368 -9.35 -17.25 13.42
CA ALA A 368 -10.59 -16.53 13.11
C ALA A 368 -11.70 -16.90 14.09
N MET A 369 -12.49 -15.90 14.51
CA MET A 369 -13.77 -16.09 15.17
C MET A 369 -14.88 -15.52 14.31
N HIS A 370 -15.76 -16.40 13.82
CA HIS A 370 -16.91 -16.02 13.01
C HIS A 370 -18.12 -15.73 13.90
N LEU A 371 -18.60 -14.49 13.86
CA LEU A 371 -19.76 -14.05 14.62
C LEU A 371 -21.04 -14.17 13.78
N ALA A 372 -22.13 -14.59 14.42
CA ALA A 372 -23.46 -14.61 13.81
C ALA A 372 -24.05 -13.21 13.59
N ASN A 373 -23.55 -12.20 14.31
CA ASN A 373 -23.98 -10.81 14.21
C ASN A 373 -22.75 -9.87 14.30
N SER A 374 -22.95 -8.59 14.62
CA SER A 374 -21.87 -7.59 14.75
C SER A 374 -21.50 -7.31 16.21
N ARG A 375 -21.81 -8.23 17.13
CA ARG A 375 -21.50 -8.18 18.56
C ARG A 375 -20.78 -9.46 18.97
N ALA A 376 -19.66 -9.33 19.68
CA ALA A 376 -18.90 -10.47 20.19
C ALA A 376 -19.32 -10.76 21.62
N ASP A 377 -19.36 -12.04 21.99
CA ASP A 377 -19.44 -12.45 23.39
C ASP A 377 -18.04 -12.30 24.03
N PRO A 378 -17.84 -11.40 25.00
CA PRO A 378 -16.53 -11.20 25.62
C PRO A 378 -15.95 -12.47 26.24
N THR A 379 -16.80 -13.36 26.77
CA THR A 379 -16.37 -14.63 27.36
C THR A 379 -15.78 -15.56 26.30
N ALA A 380 -16.47 -15.68 25.16
CA ALA A 380 -15.98 -16.47 24.03
C ALA A 380 -14.66 -15.92 23.46
N VAL A 381 -14.51 -14.59 23.41
CA VAL A 381 -13.25 -13.94 22.99
C VAL A 381 -12.11 -14.27 23.95
N ILE A 382 -12.35 -14.21 25.26
CA ILE A 382 -11.36 -14.58 26.28
C ILE A 382 -10.95 -16.05 26.15
N GLU A 383 -11.91 -16.98 26.02
CA GLU A 383 -11.61 -18.41 25.88
C GLU A 383 -10.81 -18.68 24.60
N LYS A 384 -11.16 -18.03 23.47
CA LYS A 384 -10.39 -18.17 22.24
C LYS A 384 -8.98 -17.61 22.38
N LEU A 385 -8.82 -16.45 23.02
CA LEU A 385 -7.50 -15.90 23.30
C LEU A 385 -6.70 -16.84 24.20
N LYS A 386 -7.33 -17.47 25.20
CA LYS A 386 -6.68 -18.43 26.08
C LYS A 386 -6.17 -19.67 25.31
N GLU A 387 -6.90 -20.14 24.30
CA GLU A 387 -6.41 -21.18 23.37
C GLU A 387 -5.16 -20.72 22.61
N VAL A 388 -5.19 -19.50 22.06
CA VAL A 388 -4.04 -18.90 21.35
C VAL A 388 -2.84 -18.76 22.27
N MET A 389 -3.03 -18.29 23.51
CA MET A 389 -1.94 -18.18 24.47
C MET A 389 -1.33 -19.55 24.81
N LYS A 390 -2.13 -20.62 24.86
CA LYS A 390 -1.63 -21.98 25.06
C LYS A 390 -0.77 -22.47 23.90
N SER A 391 -1.07 -22.11 22.65
CA SER A 391 -0.22 -22.47 21.51
C SER A 391 1.15 -21.79 21.57
N LEU A 392 1.26 -20.65 22.26
CA LEU A 392 2.52 -19.95 22.54
C LEU A 392 3.35 -20.56 23.70
N GLY A 393 2.86 -21.61 24.36
CA GLY A 393 3.55 -22.30 25.46
C GLY A 393 3.16 -21.81 26.86
N CYS A 394 2.10 -21.02 26.96
CA CYS A 394 1.37 -20.76 28.20
C CYS A 394 0.48 -21.96 28.57
#